data_AF-A0A554X4G9-F1
#
_entry.id   AF-A0A554X4G9-F1
#
_cell.length_a   1.000
_cell.length_b   1.000
_cell.length_c   1.000
_cell.angle_alpha   90.00
_cell.angle_beta   90.00
_cell.angle_gamma   90.00
#
_symmetry.space_group_name_H-M   'P 1'
#
loop_
_entity.id
_entity.type
_entity.pdbx_description
1 polymer ?
#
loop_
_entity_poly.entity_id
_entity_poly.type
_entity_poly.pdbx_seq_one_letter_code
_entity_poly.pdbx_strand_id
1 'polypeptide(L)'
;MDRLPDVLQGRLEQIAYPHIRDRLEQLKDDPQGMLDYINGLLLDTRDGTRRGFDLTTADALMSIKVDLLIRLGELERLGGHTLLPDSEFSAAPGKPVNGYTKVPLPKNW
;
A
#
# COMPACT_ATOMS: atom_id res chain seq x y z
N MET A 1 -18.95 -17.85 0.99
CA MET A 1 -17.68 -17.41 0.38
C MET A 1 -18.04 -16.24 -0.50
N ASP A 2 -18.20 -15.05 0.09
CA ASP A 2 -18.38 -13.83 -0.68
C ASP A 2 -17.16 -13.67 -1.58
N ARG A 3 -17.37 -13.74 -2.90
CA ARG A 3 -16.32 -13.43 -3.87
C ARG A 3 -15.97 -11.96 -3.63
N LEU A 4 -14.77 -11.73 -3.10
CA LEU A 4 -14.20 -10.39 -3.02
C LEU A 4 -14.39 -9.72 -4.39
N PRO A 5 -14.86 -8.45 -4.42
CA PRO A 5 -15.13 -7.76 -5.66
C PRO A 5 -13.88 -7.74 -6.55
N ASP A 6 -14.08 -7.95 -7.85
CA ASP A 6 -12.99 -7.90 -8.81
C ASP A 6 -12.48 -6.46 -8.91
N VAL A 7 -11.23 -6.26 -8.49
CA VAL A 7 -10.57 -4.95 -8.43
C VAL A 7 -10.38 -4.32 -9.82
N LEU A 8 -10.45 -5.12 -10.89
CA LEU A 8 -10.28 -4.68 -12.28
C LEU A 8 -11.60 -4.36 -12.99
N GLN A 9 -12.74 -4.80 -12.43
CA GLN A 9 -14.02 -4.76 -13.11
C GLN A 9 -14.46 -3.34 -13.47
N GLY A 10 -14.68 -3.08 -14.76
CA GLY A 10 -15.11 -1.77 -15.29
C GLY A 10 -14.03 -0.67 -15.28
N ARG A 11 -12.80 -0.98 -14.85
CA ARG A 11 -11.70 -0.01 -14.74
C ARG A 11 -10.64 -0.17 -15.81
N LEU A 12 -10.46 -1.39 -16.34
CA LEU A 12 -9.51 -1.65 -17.42
C LEU A 12 -9.79 -0.80 -18.66
N GLU A 13 -11.06 -0.57 -19.00
CA GLU A 13 -11.46 0.23 -20.16
C GLU A 13 -11.07 1.71 -20.05
N GLN A 14 -10.89 2.20 -18.82
CA GLN A 14 -10.52 3.58 -18.52
C GLN A 14 -9.02 3.84 -18.69
N ILE A 15 -8.22 2.77 -18.75
CA ILE A 15 -6.76 2.85 -18.95
C ILE A 15 -6.49 2.96 -20.45
N ALA A 16 -5.96 4.11 -20.88
CA ALA A 16 -5.69 4.37 -22.30
C ALA A 16 -4.58 3.49 -22.91
N TYR A 17 -3.79 2.83 -22.06
CA TYR A 17 -2.56 2.13 -22.44
C TYR A 17 -2.77 0.61 -22.53
N PRO A 18 -2.79 0.01 -23.74
CA PRO A 18 -3.10 -1.42 -23.91
C PRO A 18 -2.17 -2.35 -23.12
N HIS A 19 -0.86 -2.08 -23.17
CA HIS A 19 0.14 -2.90 -22.47
C HIS A 19 -0.03 -2.90 -20.94
N ILE A 20 -0.56 -1.81 -20.36
CA ILE A 20 -0.88 -1.76 -18.92
C ILE A 20 -2.08 -2.65 -18.63
N ARG A 21 -3.12 -2.59 -19.47
CA ARG A 21 -4.32 -3.44 -19.33
C ARG A 21 -3.96 -4.93 -19.40
N ASP A 22 -3.22 -5.32 -20.43
CA ASP A 22 -2.79 -6.71 -20.63
C ASP A 22 -1.96 -7.20 -19.44
N ARG A 23 -1.09 -6.34 -18.90
CA ARG A 23 -0.27 -6.69 -17.74
C ARG A 23 -1.08 -6.83 -16.46
N LEU A 24 -2.06 -5.95 -16.23
CA LEU A 24 -2.98 -6.06 -15.09
C LEU A 24 -3.83 -7.34 -15.18
N GLU A 25 -4.28 -7.71 -16.36
CA GLU A 25 -5.05 -8.94 -16.58
C GLU A 25 -4.21 -10.20 -16.31
N GLN A 26 -2.93 -10.20 -16.71
CA GLN A 26 -1.98 -11.27 -16.36
C GLN A 26 -1.74 -11.39 -14.85
N LEU A 27 -1.82 -10.27 -14.11
CA LEU A 27 -1.57 -10.21 -12.67
C LEU A 27 -2.85 -10.38 -11.83
N LYS A 28 -4.00 -10.69 -12.44
CA LYS A 28 -5.30 -10.80 -11.73
C LYS A 28 -5.30 -11.79 -10.56
N ASP A 29 -4.49 -12.84 -10.66
CA ASP A 29 -4.37 -13.91 -9.68
C ASP A 29 -3.22 -13.66 -8.67
N ASP A 30 -2.46 -12.58 -8.86
CA ASP A 30 -1.35 -12.15 -7.99
C ASP A 30 -1.57 -10.70 -7.51
N PRO A 31 -2.38 -10.49 -6.46
CA PRO A 31 -2.71 -9.15 -5.98
C PRO A 31 -1.49 -8.38 -5.47
N GLN A 32 -0.47 -9.08 -4.94
CA GLN A 32 0.76 -8.45 -4.47
C GLN A 32 1.59 -7.95 -5.66
N GLY A 33 1.83 -8.81 -6.66
CA GLY A 33 2.55 -8.43 -7.88
C GLY A 33 1.82 -7.33 -8.68
N MET A 34 0.48 -7.33 -8.66
CA MET A 34 -0.31 -6.25 -9.24
C MET A 34 -0.08 -4.91 -8.53
N LEU A 35 -0.08 -4.90 -7.18
CA LEU A 35 0.18 -3.70 -6.39
C LEU A 35 1.59 -3.15 -6.66
N ASP A 36 2.60 -4.02 -6.70
CA ASP A 36 3.98 -3.62 -6.98
C ASP A 36 4.13 -3.04 -8.39
N TYR A 37 3.45 -3.63 -9.38
CA TYR A 37 3.43 -3.10 -10.74
C TYR A 37 2.79 -1.70 -10.80
N ILE A 38 1.63 -1.51 -10.17
CA ILE A 38 0.95 -0.20 -10.14
C ILE A 38 1.79 0.85 -9.40
N ASN A 39 2.41 0.48 -8.27
CA ASN A 39 3.34 1.37 -7.57
C ASN A 39 4.51 1.75 -8.47
N GLY A 40 5.06 0.80 -9.23
CA GLY A 40 6.08 1.06 -10.24
C GLY A 40 5.60 2.09 -11.27
N LEU A 41 4.41 1.92 -11.84
CA LEU A 41 3.85 2.85 -12.83
C LEU A 41 3.64 4.27 -12.27
N LEU A 42 3.14 4.39 -11.03
CA LEU A 42 2.90 5.68 -10.38
C LEU A 42 4.19 6.38 -9.94
N LEU A 43 5.22 5.60 -9.58
CA LEU A 43 6.54 6.11 -9.18
C LEU A 43 7.46 6.37 -10.38
N ASP A 44 7.20 5.74 -11.53
CA ASP A 44 7.94 5.91 -12.78
C ASP A 44 7.66 7.29 -13.41
N THR A 45 8.10 8.31 -12.69
CA THR A 45 8.18 9.72 -13.11
C THR A 45 9.51 9.97 -13.82
N ARG A 46 10.03 8.98 -14.56
CA ARG A 46 11.35 9.05 -15.20
C ARG A 46 11.43 10.25 -16.15
N ASP A 47 12.27 11.19 -15.70
CA ASP A 47 12.92 12.27 -16.44
C ASP A 47 12.04 13.42 -16.94
N GLY A 48 11.15 13.97 -16.10
CA GLY A 48 10.68 15.38 -16.15
C GLY A 48 10.06 15.91 -17.46
N THR A 49 9.94 15.07 -18.49
CA THR A 49 9.62 15.40 -19.88
C THR A 49 8.58 14.45 -20.47
N ARG A 50 8.44 13.24 -19.92
CA ARG A 50 7.29 12.37 -20.20
C ARG A 50 6.08 12.93 -19.45
N ARG A 51 5.09 13.44 -20.20
CA ARG A 51 3.74 13.68 -19.66
C ARG A 51 3.33 12.41 -18.93
N GLY A 52 3.04 12.53 -17.64
CA GLY A 52 2.49 11.43 -16.84
C GLY A 52 1.17 10.93 -17.43
N PHE A 53 0.56 9.97 -16.75
CA PHE A 53 -0.76 9.50 -17.13
C PHE A 53 -1.77 10.65 -17.23
N ASP A 54 -2.71 10.53 -18.17
CA ASP A 54 -3.88 11.39 -18.17
C ASP A 54 -4.69 11.18 -16.87
N LEU A 55 -5.52 12.16 -16.53
CA LEU A 55 -6.28 12.16 -15.28
C LEU A 55 -7.15 10.91 -15.12
N THR A 56 -7.76 10.43 -16.21
CA THR A 56 -8.64 9.25 -16.20
C THR A 56 -7.86 7.98 -15.93
N THR A 57 -6.73 7.78 -16.61
CA THR A 57 -5.85 6.64 -16.35
C THR A 57 -5.27 6.69 -14.93
N ALA A 58 -4.85 7.86 -14.46
CA ALA A 58 -4.28 8.02 -13.11
C ALA A 58 -5.32 7.70 -12.03
N ASP A 59 -6.56 8.17 -12.19
CA ASP A 59 -7.67 7.90 -11.28
C ASP A 59 -8.04 6.42 -11.24
N ALA A 60 -8.08 5.76 -12.41
CA ALA A 60 -8.32 4.33 -12.50
C ALA A 60 -7.22 3.52 -11.77
N LEU A 61 -5.95 3.85 -12.01
CA LEU A 61 -4.81 3.19 -11.34
C LEU A 61 -4.82 3.42 -9.82
N MET A 62 -5.13 4.63 -9.36
CA MET A 62 -5.23 4.93 -7.92
C MET A 62 -6.40 4.19 -7.27
N SER A 63 -7.55 4.12 -7.93
CA SER A 63 -8.70 3.36 -7.43
C SER A 63 -8.39 1.87 -7.31
N ILE A 64 -7.74 1.27 -8.31
CA ILE A 64 -7.30 -0.12 -8.26
C ILE A 64 -6.31 -0.33 -7.09
N LYS A 65 -5.35 0.59 -6.91
CA LYS A 65 -4.39 0.53 -5.80
C LYS A 65 -5.07 0.55 -4.43
N VAL A 66 -6.04 1.44 -4.22
CA VAL A 66 -6.77 1.53 -2.94
C VAL A 66 -7.49 0.22 -2.64
N ASP A 67 -8.19 -0.35 -3.62
CA ASP A 67 -8.91 -1.61 -3.45
C ASP A 67 -7.96 -2.79 -3.20
N LEU A 68 -6.81 -2.83 -3.87
CA LEU A 68 -5.77 -3.83 -3.62
C LEU A 68 -5.23 -3.74 -2.19
N LEU A 69 -4.97 -2.53 -1.68
CA LEU A 69 -4.49 -2.35 -0.30
C LEU A 69 -5.53 -2.81 0.73
N ILE A 70 -6.81 -2.53 0.50
CA ILE A 70 -7.91 -3.01 1.35
C ILE A 70 -7.95 -4.55 1.30
N ARG A 71 -7.95 -5.14 0.10
CA ARG A 71 -8.01 -6.58 -0.09
C ARG A 71 -6.82 -7.32 0.52
N LEU A 72 -5.60 -6.80 0.35
CA LEU A 72 -4.39 -7.37 0.94
C LEU A 72 -4.42 -7.24 2.47
N GLY A 73 -4.85 -6.09 3.01
CA GLY A 73 -5.04 -5.93 4.45
C GLY A 73 -6.11 -6.86 5.02
N GLU A 74 -7.18 -7.14 4.28
CA GLU A 74 -8.18 -8.16 4.64
C GLU A 74 -7.61 -9.58 4.59
N LEU A 75 -6.83 -9.92 3.56
CA LEU A 75 -6.15 -11.21 3.45
C LEU A 75 -5.13 -11.42 4.57
N GLU A 76 -4.37 -10.39 4.95
CA GLU A 76 -3.48 -10.44 6.12
C GLU A 76 -4.26 -10.63 7.42
N ARG A 77 -5.42 -9.99 7.58
CA ARG A 77 -6.29 -10.21 8.75
C ARG A 77 -6.90 -11.62 8.78
N LEU A 78 -7.26 -12.17 7.63
CA LEU A 78 -7.84 -13.51 7.48
C LEU A 78 -6.78 -14.62 7.61
N GLY A 79 -5.56 -14.39 7.12
CA GLY A 79 -4.39 -15.26 7.33
C GLY A 79 -3.73 -15.06 8.71
N GLY A 80 -4.02 -13.95 9.38
CA GLY A 80 -3.42 -13.46 10.62
C GLY A 80 -3.94 -14.08 11.91
N HIS A 81 -4.42 -15.33 11.90
CA HIS A 81 -4.44 -16.16 13.12
C HIS A 81 -3.08 -16.82 13.41
N THR A 82 -1.99 -16.24 12.91
CA THR A 82 -0.63 -16.60 13.32
C THR A 82 0.28 -15.37 13.39
N LEU A 83 -0.23 -14.25 13.90
CA LEU A 83 0.65 -13.24 14.50
C LEU A 83 0.79 -13.62 15.97
N LEU A 84 1.82 -14.42 16.27
CA LEU A 84 2.45 -14.34 17.59
C LEU A 84 2.74 -12.85 17.79
N PRO A 85 2.14 -12.19 18.79
CA PRO A 85 2.54 -10.83 19.09
C PRO A 85 4.05 -10.89 19.38
N ASP A 86 4.85 -10.13 18.63
CA ASP A 86 6.22 -9.89 19.03
C ASP A 86 6.18 -9.36 20.46
N SER A 87 6.56 -10.22 21.40
CA SER A 87 6.59 -9.94 22.84
C SER A 87 7.63 -8.88 23.21
N GLU A 88 8.31 -8.26 22.24
CA GLU A 88 9.34 -7.26 22.50
C GLU A 88 8.81 -5.88 22.91
N PHE A 89 7.52 -5.61 22.74
CA PHE A 89 6.87 -4.40 23.27
C PHE A 89 5.67 -4.69 24.18
N SER A 90 5.74 -5.77 24.96
CA SER A 90 4.86 -5.89 26.12
C SER A 90 5.33 -4.89 27.19
N ALA A 91 4.85 -3.65 27.10
CA ALA A 91 4.89 -2.72 28.21
C ALA A 91 4.24 -3.41 29.41
N ALA A 92 5.07 -3.83 30.37
CA ALA A 92 4.59 -4.24 31.67
C ALA A 92 3.63 -3.17 32.21
N PRO A 93 2.60 -3.53 33.00
CA PRO A 93 1.74 -2.55 33.66
C PRO A 93 2.52 -1.87 34.80
N GLY A 94 3.57 -1.12 34.45
CA GLY A 94 4.30 -0.23 35.32
C GLY A 94 3.62 1.13 35.28
N LYS A 95 3.16 1.60 36.46
CA LYS A 95 2.57 2.93 36.65
C LYS A 95 3.33 4.01 35.85
N PRO A 96 2.65 4.94 35.19
CA PRO A 96 3.32 6.03 34.48
C PRO A 96 4.10 6.88 35.49
N VAL A 97 5.43 6.88 35.37
CA VAL A 97 6.30 7.74 36.16
C VAL A 97 6.25 9.13 35.54
N ASN A 98 5.35 9.97 36.05
CA ASN A 98 5.31 11.39 35.74
C ASN A 98 6.61 12.02 36.26
N GLY A 99 7.54 12.35 35.36
CA GLY A 99 8.79 12.99 35.73
C GLY A 99 9.57 13.48 34.52
N TYR A 100 9.40 14.76 34.17
CA TYR A 100 10.30 15.44 33.24
C TYR A 100 11.67 15.63 33.93
N THR A 101 12.63 14.77 33.63
CA THR A 101 14.00 14.93 34.11
C THR A 101 14.72 15.91 33.19
N LYS A 102 15.04 17.13 33.68
CA LYS A 102 15.84 18.11 32.94
C LYS A 102 17.23 17.53 32.66
N VAL A 103 17.50 17.23 31.39
CA VAL A 103 18.85 16.87 30.93
C VAL A 103 19.69 18.16 30.91
N PRO A 104 20.80 18.25 31.66
CA PRO A 104 21.68 19.41 31.60
C PRO A 104 22.47 19.43 30.28
N LEU A 105 22.42 20.55 29.55
CA LEU A 105 23.25 20.75 28.36
C LEU A 105 24.74 20.86 28.75
N PRO A 106 25.66 20.29 27.95
CA PRO A 106 27.10 20.44 28.16
C PRO A 106 27.54 21.90 27.93
N LYS A 107 28.38 22.41 28.83
CA LYS A 107 28.71 23.84 29.01
C LYS A 107 29.84 24.38 28.12
N ASN A 108 30.32 23.64 27.13
CA ASN A 108 31.47 24.07 26.32
C ASN A 108 31.07 24.17 24.84
N TRP A 109 30.58 25.36 24.46
CA TRP A 109 30.69 25.92 23.10
C TRP A 109 31.74 27.02 23.13
#